data_AF-A0A4Q4Z1H2-F1
#
_entry.id   AF-A0A4Q4Z1H2-F1
#
_cell.length_a   1.000
_cell.length_b   1.000
_cell.length_c   1.000
_cell.angle_alpha   90.00
_cell.angle_beta   90.00
_cell.angle_gamma   90.00
#
_symmetry.space_group_name_H-M   'P 1'
#
loop_
_entity.id
_entity.type
_entity.pdbx_description
1 polymer ?
#
loop_
_entity_poly.entity_id
_entity_poly.type
_entity_poly.pdbx_seq_one_letter_code
_entity_poly.pdbx_strand_id
1 'polypeptide(L)'
;MWTGYARTLLALSSAAALALVLPAGSAEAATRPCSSGLVALTFDDGPAAAVTPRLLDVLTERRVPATFFMVGERIAAAPRAARQVAARGFSIANHTYRHEQLTGLSDSAIRATIRRTRSAAEDAGVRMTRLVRPPYGAINTRVRSVITGMGLVPVLWTVDPQDWRTGRSSDAIAASVLSHLRPHSTNIVLLHDGVANSPRSVDAVPRIIRTARARGYCFAGLGPGGTPVPLVPAVSISDARVTERTGSRTTLAFVLRLDRPTSRRTSVLVTTADGSAEAAHDYLARRVRVYFPLGVTRRVLRVPVMGDRLDEATESLQVRISTPQGLTLRRRTAVGSIRDDDALPVVGLSGSSVTEPQSGYVAAPVRVTLSAPSGRTVSVRVRTVVGTADADDFTPVDTTVTFPPGTTSRVIDVRVLADAVDEPEESFVVQLGAMTNAVLGADAGTVTILPPEVAPVPAP
;
A
#
# COMPACT_ATOMS: atom_id res chain seq x y z
N MET A 1 -25.65 -68.65 15.11
CA MET A 1 -24.47 -68.40 14.25
C MET A 1 -24.79 -67.24 13.32
N TRP A 2 -24.00 -66.16 13.40
CA TRP A 2 -23.57 -65.24 12.32
C TRP A 2 -24.66 -64.53 11.48
N THR A 3 -25.04 -63.28 11.83
CA THR A 3 -24.45 -61.96 11.45
C THR A 3 -24.80 -61.46 10.03
N GLY A 4 -25.36 -60.25 9.92
CA GLY A 4 -25.38 -59.52 8.64
C GLY A 4 -26.15 -58.20 8.59
N TYR A 5 -25.43 -57.08 8.72
CA TYR A 5 -25.66 -55.75 8.12
C TYR A 5 -26.83 -54.87 8.57
N ALA A 6 -26.56 -53.99 9.55
CA ALA A 6 -27.24 -52.71 9.68
C ALA A 6 -26.49 -51.63 8.86
N ARG A 7 -27.14 -51.13 7.80
CA ARG A 7 -26.70 -49.94 7.05
C ARG A 7 -27.14 -48.70 7.81
N THR A 8 -26.21 -47.99 8.45
CA THR A 8 -26.48 -46.67 9.02
C THR A 8 -26.31 -45.62 7.91
N LEU A 9 -27.44 -45.04 7.47
CA LEU A 9 -27.48 -43.86 6.61
C LEU A 9 -26.92 -42.65 7.39
N LEU A 10 -25.81 -42.06 6.93
CA LEU A 10 -25.41 -40.73 7.37
C LEU A 10 -26.37 -39.70 6.78
N ALA A 11 -27.14 -39.05 7.64
CA ALA A 11 -27.94 -37.88 7.31
C ALA A 11 -27.02 -36.71 6.96
N LEU A 12 -27.09 -36.23 5.71
CA LEU A 12 -26.56 -34.93 5.30
C LEU A 12 -27.42 -33.83 5.95
N SER A 13 -26.89 -33.18 7.01
CA SER A 13 -27.50 -31.98 7.55
C SER A 13 -27.17 -30.78 6.65
N SER A 14 -28.08 -30.43 5.74
CA SER A 14 -28.04 -29.15 5.01
C SER A 14 -28.34 -28.00 5.97
N ALA A 15 -27.30 -27.29 6.41
CA ALA A 15 -27.47 -26.01 7.11
C ALA A 15 -27.89 -24.93 6.10
N ALA A 16 -29.19 -24.75 5.92
CA ALA A 16 -29.74 -23.59 5.24
C ALA A 16 -29.44 -22.34 6.06
N ALA A 17 -28.53 -21.50 5.58
CA ALA A 17 -28.29 -20.18 6.17
C ALA A 17 -29.51 -19.29 5.92
N LEU A 18 -30.35 -19.16 6.94
CA LEU A 18 -31.48 -18.23 6.97
C LEU A 18 -30.92 -16.80 6.97
N ALA A 19 -30.86 -16.17 5.79
CA ALA A 19 -30.52 -14.76 5.68
C ALA A 19 -31.66 -13.93 6.28
N LEU A 20 -31.43 -13.36 7.46
CA LEU A 20 -32.31 -12.33 8.02
C LEU A 20 -32.31 -11.12 7.08
N VAL A 21 -33.37 -10.98 6.29
CA VAL A 21 -33.68 -9.74 5.58
C VAL A 21 -34.26 -8.78 6.61
N LEU A 22 -33.43 -7.86 7.11
CA LEU A 22 -33.91 -6.71 7.86
C LEU A 22 -34.77 -5.85 6.92
N PRO A 23 -35.96 -5.39 7.33
CA PRO A 23 -36.75 -4.49 6.52
C PRO A 23 -35.94 -3.20 6.34
N ALA A 24 -35.91 -2.71 5.10
CA ALA A 24 -35.29 -1.44 4.75
C ALA A 24 -35.99 -0.33 5.55
N GLY A 25 -35.37 0.06 6.67
CA GLY A 25 -35.75 1.27 7.39
C GLY A 25 -35.78 2.43 6.39
N SER A 26 -36.93 3.10 6.36
CA SER A 26 -37.22 4.30 5.58
C SER A 26 -35.97 5.15 5.42
N ALA A 27 -35.54 5.32 4.17
CA ALA A 27 -34.47 6.22 3.80
C ALA A 27 -34.86 7.65 4.21
N GLU A 28 -34.51 8.01 5.44
CA GLU A 28 -34.36 9.38 5.88
C GLU A 28 -33.57 10.08 4.77
N ALA A 29 -34.20 11.06 4.12
CA ALA A 29 -33.72 11.67 2.89
C ALA A 29 -32.22 11.97 3.01
N ALA A 30 -31.40 11.14 2.35
CA ALA A 30 -29.96 11.22 2.45
C ALA A 30 -29.55 12.63 2.00
N THR A 31 -29.22 13.51 2.96
CA THR A 31 -28.80 14.88 2.69
C THR A 31 -27.68 14.81 1.66
N ARG A 32 -27.95 15.28 0.44
CA ARG A 32 -26.96 15.27 -0.63
C ARG A 32 -25.77 16.11 -0.16
N PRO A 33 -24.58 15.53 -0.01
CA PRO A 33 -23.41 16.30 0.40
C PRO A 33 -23.20 17.43 -0.60
N CYS A 34 -23.01 18.65 -0.08
CA CYS A 34 -22.83 19.87 -0.88
C CYS A 34 -24.08 20.35 -1.64
N SER A 35 -25.29 19.98 -1.22
CA SER A 35 -26.56 20.39 -1.86
C SER A 35 -26.69 21.91 -2.01
N SER A 36 -26.14 22.67 -1.07
CA SER A 36 -26.25 24.14 -1.03
C SER A 36 -25.10 24.86 -1.73
N GLY A 37 -24.10 24.13 -2.25
CA GLY A 37 -22.98 24.70 -3.01
C GLY A 37 -21.62 24.60 -2.31
N LEU A 38 -20.64 25.31 -2.86
CA LEU A 38 -19.25 25.29 -2.40
C LEU A 38 -18.85 26.62 -1.75
N VAL A 39 -18.00 26.57 -0.75
CA VAL A 39 -17.42 27.74 -0.06
C VAL A 39 -15.90 27.60 -0.03
N ALA A 40 -15.20 28.51 -0.70
CA ALA A 40 -13.76 28.67 -0.54
C ALA A 40 -13.49 29.80 0.45
N LEU A 41 -12.84 29.45 1.57
CA LEU A 41 -12.29 30.45 2.48
C LEU A 41 -10.95 30.94 1.91
N THR A 42 -10.83 32.25 1.77
CA THR A 42 -9.60 32.88 1.28
C THR A 42 -9.14 33.93 2.27
N PHE A 43 -7.83 34.01 2.50
CA PHE A 43 -7.22 34.90 3.50
C PHE A 43 -6.17 35.78 2.83
N ASP A 44 -6.35 37.09 2.94
CA ASP A 44 -5.46 38.10 2.36
C ASP A 44 -4.55 38.72 3.44
N ASP A 45 -3.48 39.35 2.96
CA ASP A 45 -2.48 40.12 3.74
C ASP A 45 -1.55 39.32 4.65
N GLY A 46 -1.73 38.00 4.74
CA GLY A 46 -0.80 37.14 5.46
C GLY A 46 0.59 37.04 4.81
N PRO A 47 1.54 36.34 5.47
CA PRO A 47 1.37 35.76 6.80
C PRO A 47 1.68 36.78 7.91
N ALA A 48 0.85 36.83 8.95
CA ALA A 48 1.18 37.47 10.22
C ALA A 48 1.63 36.44 11.26
N ALA A 49 2.83 36.59 11.82
CA ALA A 49 3.43 35.61 12.72
C ALA A 49 2.58 35.29 13.97
N ALA A 50 1.85 36.27 14.50
CA ALA A 50 1.02 36.12 15.69
C ALA A 50 -0.38 35.53 15.41
N VAL A 51 -0.88 35.62 14.18
CA VAL A 51 -2.29 35.30 13.85
C VAL A 51 -2.42 34.06 12.97
N THR A 52 -1.58 33.95 11.93
CA THR A 52 -1.62 32.86 10.95
C THR A 52 -1.55 31.48 11.60
N PRO A 53 -0.65 31.19 12.57
CA PRO A 53 -0.57 29.86 13.15
C PRO A 53 -1.86 29.40 13.83
N ARG A 54 -2.56 30.31 14.53
CA ARG A 54 -3.85 30.04 15.20
C ARG A 54 -4.96 29.74 14.19
N LEU A 55 -5.00 30.50 13.09
CA LEU A 55 -5.95 30.25 12.00
C LEU A 55 -5.74 28.87 11.38
N LEU A 56 -4.47 28.51 11.14
CA LEU A 56 -4.13 27.21 10.58
C LEU A 56 -4.55 26.05 11.49
N ASP A 57 -4.42 26.20 12.81
CA ASP A 57 -4.88 25.18 13.77
C ASP A 57 -6.40 24.96 13.66
N VAL A 58 -7.18 26.05 13.60
CA VAL A 58 -8.64 25.99 13.40
C VAL A 58 -8.99 25.28 12.09
N LEU A 59 -8.34 25.66 10.98
CA LEU A 59 -8.64 25.07 9.67
C LEU A 59 -8.25 23.59 9.60
N THR A 60 -7.11 23.22 10.19
CA THR A 60 -6.63 21.83 10.26
C THR A 60 -7.54 20.96 11.13
N GLU A 61 -7.88 21.42 12.34
CA GLU A 61 -8.79 20.71 13.25
C GLU A 61 -10.15 20.47 12.58
N ARG A 62 -10.67 21.48 11.88
CA ARG A 62 -11.96 21.40 11.19
C ARG A 62 -11.89 20.76 9.81
N ARG A 63 -10.70 20.42 9.33
CA ARG A 63 -10.45 19.80 8.02
C ARG A 63 -11.06 20.63 6.87
N VAL A 64 -10.80 21.93 6.88
CA VAL A 64 -11.32 22.89 5.88
C VAL A 64 -10.18 23.36 4.99
N PRO A 65 -10.26 23.21 3.66
CA PRO A 65 -9.32 23.87 2.74
C PRO A 65 -9.42 25.38 2.83
N ALA A 66 -8.30 26.04 2.56
CA ALA A 66 -8.24 27.48 2.37
C ALA A 66 -7.13 27.85 1.38
N THR A 67 -7.24 29.06 0.83
CA THR A 67 -6.21 29.68 -0.03
C THR A 67 -5.76 30.98 0.59
N PHE A 68 -4.46 31.15 0.79
CA PHE A 68 -3.85 32.33 1.40
C PHE A 68 -3.23 33.19 0.30
N PHE A 69 -3.76 34.38 0.04
CA PHE A 69 -3.17 35.37 -0.82
C PHE A 69 -2.19 36.20 0.02
N MET A 70 -0.91 35.89 -0.13
CA MET A 70 0.13 36.44 0.75
C MET A 70 0.88 37.59 0.10
N VAL A 71 1.23 38.57 0.94
CA VAL A 71 2.04 39.73 0.56
C VAL A 71 3.52 39.37 0.64
N GLY A 72 4.28 39.68 -0.41
CA GLY A 72 5.68 39.27 -0.54
C GLY A 72 6.60 39.79 0.57
N GLU A 73 6.45 41.05 0.99
CA GLU A 73 7.23 41.63 2.08
C GLU A 73 6.98 40.92 3.42
N ARG A 74 5.76 40.42 3.65
CA ARG A 74 5.41 39.67 4.86
C ARG A 74 5.92 38.25 4.83
N ILE A 75 5.95 37.61 3.66
CA ILE A 75 6.64 36.33 3.50
C ILE A 75 8.13 36.49 3.85
N ALA A 76 8.78 37.54 3.35
CA ALA A 76 10.19 37.82 3.64
C ALA A 76 10.43 38.09 5.14
N ALA A 77 9.52 38.80 5.81
CA ALA A 77 9.60 39.08 7.23
C ALA A 77 9.27 37.85 8.12
N ALA A 78 8.37 36.97 7.68
CA ALA A 78 7.89 35.81 8.43
C ALA A 78 7.93 34.49 7.63
N PRO A 79 9.09 34.05 7.13
CA PRO A 79 9.19 32.90 6.22
C PRO A 79 8.80 31.58 6.90
N ARG A 80 8.97 31.48 8.23
CA ARG A 80 8.51 30.33 9.02
C ARG A 80 6.99 30.17 8.97
N ALA A 81 6.24 31.27 9.03
CA ALA A 81 4.78 31.23 8.98
C ALA A 81 4.30 30.79 7.58
N ALA A 82 4.90 31.32 6.51
CA ALA A 82 4.61 30.87 5.15
C ALA A 82 4.85 29.36 4.96
N ARG A 83 5.97 28.84 5.50
CA ARG A 83 6.24 27.38 5.48
C ARG A 83 5.22 26.56 6.25
N GLN A 84 4.71 27.06 7.39
CA GLN A 84 3.66 26.36 8.13
C GLN A 84 2.36 26.24 7.33
N VAL A 85 1.99 27.30 6.59
CA VAL A 85 0.81 27.27 5.70
C VAL A 85 0.98 26.17 4.64
N ALA A 86 2.13 26.13 3.97
CA ALA A 86 2.43 25.11 2.96
C ALA A 86 2.51 23.69 3.54
N ALA A 87 3.18 23.51 4.69
CA ALA A 87 3.38 22.22 5.34
C ALA A 87 2.06 21.58 5.82
N ARG A 88 1.07 22.41 6.19
CA ARG A 88 -0.29 21.95 6.52
C ARG A 88 -1.18 21.71 5.29
N GLY A 89 -0.65 21.88 4.08
CA GLY A 89 -1.31 21.55 2.82
C GLY A 89 -2.25 22.62 2.28
N PHE A 90 -2.16 23.86 2.77
CA PHE A 90 -2.94 24.98 2.26
C PHE A 90 -2.29 25.61 1.02
N SER A 91 -3.11 26.15 0.13
CA SER A 91 -2.62 26.81 -1.08
C SER A 91 -2.15 28.23 -0.77
N ILE A 92 -1.00 28.61 -1.30
CA ILE A 92 -0.49 29.99 -1.23
C ILE A 92 -0.61 30.62 -2.61
N ALA A 93 -1.12 31.85 -2.68
CA ALA A 93 -1.34 32.64 -3.87
C ALA A 93 -0.73 34.03 -3.70
N ASN A 94 -0.59 34.76 -4.80
CA ASN A 94 0.14 36.03 -4.83
C ASN A 94 -0.77 37.21 -4.50
N HIS A 95 -0.35 38.07 -3.56
CA HIS A 95 -1.05 39.31 -3.21
C HIS A 95 -0.15 40.56 -3.33
N THR A 96 0.71 40.54 -4.35
CA THR A 96 1.76 41.55 -4.61
C THR A 96 2.75 41.71 -3.47
N TYR A 97 3.78 42.54 -3.68
CA TYR A 97 4.93 42.56 -2.76
C TYR A 97 4.66 43.45 -1.56
N ARG A 98 4.01 44.59 -1.76
CA ARG A 98 3.76 45.63 -0.75
C ARG A 98 2.29 46.05 -0.68
N HIS A 99 1.37 45.20 -1.15
CA HIS A 99 -0.06 45.50 -1.19
C HIS A 99 -0.38 46.76 -2.04
N GLU A 100 0.30 46.88 -3.18
CA GLU A 100 0.19 48.00 -4.10
C GLU A 100 -1.12 47.97 -4.90
N GLN A 101 -1.72 49.15 -5.14
CA GLN A 101 -2.90 49.25 -5.99
C GLN A 101 -2.50 49.17 -7.47
N LEU A 102 -2.70 48.00 -8.08
CA LEU A 102 -2.19 47.69 -9.43
C LEU A 102 -2.69 48.62 -10.54
N THR A 103 -3.89 49.19 -10.40
CA THR A 103 -4.45 50.14 -11.39
C THR A 103 -3.66 51.43 -11.50
N GLY A 104 -2.94 51.82 -10.45
CA GLY A 104 -2.05 52.99 -10.43
C GLY A 104 -0.62 52.71 -10.91
N LEU A 105 -0.28 51.45 -11.20
CA LEU A 105 1.06 51.06 -11.62
C LEU A 105 1.19 50.94 -13.14
N SER A 106 2.42 51.15 -13.64
CA SER A 106 2.79 50.79 -15.00
C SER A 106 2.81 49.27 -15.19
N ASP A 107 2.68 48.80 -16.43
CA ASP A 107 2.67 47.37 -16.74
C ASP A 107 3.96 46.65 -16.31
N SER A 108 5.12 47.32 -16.42
CA SER A 108 6.40 46.79 -15.93
C SER A 108 6.42 46.68 -14.40
N ALA A 109 5.88 47.67 -13.69
CA ALA A 109 5.76 47.65 -12.22
C ALA A 109 4.81 46.55 -11.73
N ILE A 110 3.67 46.33 -12.40
CA ILE A 110 2.76 45.20 -12.12
C ILE A 110 3.51 43.87 -12.26
N ARG A 111 4.21 43.67 -13.39
CA ARG A 111 5.00 42.44 -13.61
C ARG A 111 6.10 42.27 -12.57
N ALA A 112 6.76 43.36 -12.16
CA ALA A 112 7.85 43.35 -11.20
C ALA A 112 7.37 42.98 -9.79
N THR A 113 6.30 43.59 -9.29
CA THR A 113 5.80 43.30 -7.92
C THR A 113 5.30 41.86 -7.80
N ILE A 114 4.61 41.34 -8.83
CA ILE A 114 4.16 39.94 -8.87
C ILE A 114 5.35 38.98 -8.87
N ARG A 115 6.36 39.22 -9.71
CA ARG A 115 7.59 38.39 -9.75
C ARG A 115 8.35 38.43 -8.43
N ARG A 116 8.54 39.62 -7.86
CA ARG A 116 9.24 39.80 -6.59
C ARG A 116 8.57 39.04 -5.43
N THR A 117 7.24 39.03 -5.41
CA THR A 117 6.46 38.26 -4.44
C THR A 117 6.67 36.76 -4.58
N ARG A 118 6.75 36.28 -5.83
CA ARG A 118 7.06 34.87 -6.10
C ARG A 118 8.49 34.51 -5.68
N SER A 119 9.47 35.36 -5.97
CA SER A 119 10.86 35.16 -5.50
C SER A 119 10.93 35.08 -3.98
N ALA A 120 10.25 35.97 -3.25
CA ALA A 120 10.21 35.89 -1.78
C ALA A 120 9.59 34.58 -1.25
N ALA A 121 8.60 34.02 -1.95
CA ALA A 121 8.06 32.70 -1.64
C ALA A 121 9.06 31.57 -1.93
N GLU A 122 9.75 31.62 -3.07
CA GLU A 122 10.77 30.64 -3.45
C GLU A 122 11.94 30.66 -2.45
N ASP A 123 12.42 31.84 -2.04
CA ASP A 123 13.44 32.02 -1.01
C ASP A 123 13.00 31.48 0.36
N ALA A 124 11.71 31.59 0.68
CA ALA A 124 11.15 31.01 1.90
C ALA A 124 10.94 29.48 1.82
N GLY A 125 11.17 28.86 0.65
CA GLY A 125 10.98 27.44 0.39
C GLY A 125 9.52 27.03 0.16
N VAL A 126 8.66 27.96 -0.29
CA VAL A 126 7.24 27.69 -0.53
C VAL A 126 6.85 27.93 -2.00
N ARG A 127 5.93 27.12 -2.51
CA ARG A 127 5.43 27.25 -3.88
C ARG A 127 4.10 27.99 -3.90
N MET A 128 3.99 28.98 -4.78
CA MET A 128 2.72 29.66 -5.07
C MET A 128 1.93 28.96 -6.18
N THR A 129 0.60 29.07 -6.12
CA THR A 129 -0.30 28.78 -7.23
C THR A 129 -0.15 29.82 -8.35
N ARG A 130 -0.88 29.64 -9.46
CA ARG A 130 -0.99 30.65 -10.53
C ARG A 130 -1.98 31.78 -10.21
N LEU A 131 -2.59 31.75 -9.03
CA LEU A 131 -3.60 32.72 -8.64
C LEU A 131 -2.95 34.01 -8.14
N VAL A 132 -3.51 35.14 -8.54
CA VAL A 132 -3.15 36.47 -8.07
C VAL A 132 -4.42 37.14 -7.59
N ARG A 133 -4.42 37.76 -6.42
CA ARG A 133 -5.48 38.67 -6.02
C ARG A 133 -4.94 40.09 -6.01
N PRO A 134 -5.48 41.00 -6.83
CA PRO A 134 -5.10 42.41 -6.77
C PRO A 134 -5.52 43.02 -5.42
N PRO A 135 -4.61 43.71 -4.71
CA PRO A 135 -4.94 44.49 -3.53
C PRO A 135 -6.16 45.39 -3.75
N TYR A 136 -7.01 45.52 -2.73
CA TYR A 136 -8.27 46.28 -2.76
C TYR A 136 -9.30 45.80 -3.81
N GLY A 137 -9.05 44.67 -4.48
CA GLY A 137 -9.83 44.26 -5.65
C GLY A 137 -9.62 45.17 -6.87
N ALA A 138 -8.57 46.01 -6.86
CA ALA A 138 -8.33 47.00 -7.90
C ALA A 138 -7.82 46.36 -9.20
N ILE A 139 -8.74 46.07 -10.11
CA ILE A 139 -8.44 45.48 -11.43
C ILE A 139 -9.31 46.12 -12.51
N ASN A 140 -8.67 46.51 -13.61
CA ASN A 140 -9.33 46.94 -14.85
C ASN A 140 -8.86 46.06 -16.02
N THR A 141 -9.35 46.30 -17.23
CA THR A 141 -9.01 45.51 -18.43
C THR A 141 -7.50 45.45 -18.68
N ARG A 142 -6.78 46.56 -18.46
CA ARG A 142 -5.31 46.63 -18.59
C ARG A 142 -4.62 45.71 -17.58
N VAL A 143 -4.90 45.88 -16.29
CA VAL A 143 -4.31 45.05 -15.21
C VAL A 143 -4.61 43.57 -15.43
N ARG A 144 -5.86 43.25 -15.81
CA ARG A 144 -6.26 41.88 -16.14
C ARG A 144 -5.41 41.31 -17.27
N SER A 145 -5.26 42.04 -18.38
CA SER A 145 -4.43 41.64 -19.53
C SER A 145 -2.98 41.38 -19.13
N VAL A 146 -2.38 42.24 -18.30
CA VAL A 146 -1.01 42.06 -17.81
C VAL A 146 -0.89 40.77 -16.98
N ILE A 147 -1.79 40.53 -16.02
CA ILE A 147 -1.78 39.33 -15.17
C ILE A 147 -1.96 38.07 -16.05
N THR A 148 -2.93 38.06 -16.96
CA THR A 148 -3.17 36.91 -17.84
C THR A 148 -2.05 36.68 -18.84
N GLY A 149 -1.40 37.75 -19.32
CA GLY A 149 -0.22 37.68 -20.19
C GLY A 149 1.01 37.08 -19.49
N MET A 150 1.05 37.11 -18.16
CA MET A 150 2.04 36.36 -17.36
C MET A 150 1.65 34.89 -17.15
N GLY A 151 0.53 34.43 -17.71
CA GLY A 151 -0.05 33.12 -17.45
C GLY A 151 -0.67 33.01 -16.05
N LEU A 152 -1.00 34.11 -15.39
CA LEU A 152 -1.59 34.08 -14.05
C LEU A 152 -3.10 34.31 -14.11
N VAL A 153 -3.81 33.96 -13.03
CA VAL A 153 -5.27 34.04 -12.96
C VAL A 153 -5.66 35.04 -11.87
N PRO A 154 -6.26 36.19 -12.23
CA PRO A 154 -6.76 37.13 -11.24
C PRO A 154 -8.02 36.58 -10.56
N VAL A 155 -8.06 36.59 -9.22
CA VAL A 155 -9.17 36.06 -8.42
C VAL A 155 -9.70 37.13 -7.46
N LEU A 156 -10.99 37.41 -7.55
CA LEU A 156 -11.72 38.27 -6.60
C LEU A 156 -12.49 37.41 -5.59
N TRP A 157 -13.61 37.90 -5.09
CA TRP A 157 -14.48 37.23 -4.13
C TRP A 157 -15.95 37.47 -4.48
N THR A 158 -16.83 36.68 -3.87
CA THR A 158 -18.29 36.84 -4.00
C THR A 158 -18.94 37.25 -2.68
N VAL A 159 -18.23 37.11 -1.56
CA VAL A 159 -18.66 37.43 -0.22
C VAL A 159 -17.56 38.25 0.46
N ASP A 160 -17.89 39.48 0.84
CA ASP A 160 -17.02 40.38 1.61
C ASP A 160 -17.69 40.70 2.96
N PRO A 161 -17.18 40.16 4.07
CA PRO A 161 -17.67 40.49 5.39
C PRO A 161 -17.09 41.79 5.94
N GLN A 162 -16.17 42.46 5.25
CA GLN A 162 -15.44 43.65 5.71
C GLN A 162 -14.74 43.43 7.07
N ASP A 163 -14.16 42.25 7.25
CA ASP A 163 -13.53 41.83 8.50
C ASP A 163 -12.29 42.66 8.88
N TRP A 164 -11.70 43.36 7.91
CA TRP A 164 -10.61 44.31 8.12
C TRP A 164 -11.01 45.60 8.84
N ARG A 165 -12.30 45.94 8.92
CA ARG A 165 -12.77 47.18 9.57
C ARG A 165 -12.54 47.14 11.07
N THR A 166 -11.92 48.19 11.60
CA THR A 166 -11.74 48.40 13.05
C THR A 166 -13.07 48.31 13.80
N GLY A 167 -13.08 47.62 14.93
CA GLY A 167 -14.25 47.49 15.80
C GLY A 167 -15.26 46.42 15.38
N ARG A 168 -15.06 45.73 14.25
CA ARG A 168 -15.98 44.68 13.80
C ARG A 168 -15.78 43.39 14.61
N SER A 169 -16.84 42.92 15.25
CA SER A 169 -16.81 41.71 16.08
C SER A 169 -16.77 40.43 15.24
N SER A 170 -16.26 39.34 15.84
CA SER A 170 -16.26 38.00 15.22
C SER A 170 -17.66 37.50 14.87
N ASP A 171 -18.66 37.84 15.69
CA ASP A 171 -20.06 37.50 15.43
C ASP A 171 -20.65 38.27 14.25
N ALA A 172 -20.35 39.57 14.13
CA ALA A 172 -20.78 40.36 12.98
C ALA A 172 -20.12 39.87 11.68
N ILE A 173 -18.84 39.50 11.74
CA ILE A 173 -18.11 38.89 10.62
C ILE A 173 -18.78 37.57 10.21
N ALA A 174 -19.00 36.66 11.15
CA ALA A 174 -19.62 35.37 10.88
C ALA A 174 -21.04 35.52 10.32
N ALA A 175 -21.86 36.40 10.91
CA ALA A 175 -23.21 36.68 10.43
C ALA A 175 -23.20 37.22 9.00
N SER A 176 -22.31 38.18 8.70
CA SER A 176 -22.13 38.74 7.36
C SER A 176 -21.71 37.70 6.34
N VAL A 177 -20.76 36.81 6.67
CA VAL A 177 -20.39 35.72 5.74
C VAL A 177 -21.61 34.84 5.48
N LEU A 178 -22.30 34.40 6.53
CA LEU A 178 -23.38 33.43 6.44
C LEU A 178 -24.63 33.97 5.75
N SER A 179 -24.92 35.28 5.83
CA SER A 179 -26.07 35.89 5.15
C SER A 179 -25.84 36.09 3.64
N HIS A 180 -24.58 36.21 3.21
CA HIS A 180 -24.22 36.43 1.81
C HIS A 180 -23.80 35.15 1.06
N LEU A 181 -23.75 33.99 1.74
CA LEU A 181 -23.59 32.71 1.05
C LEU A 181 -24.77 32.47 0.11
N ARG A 182 -24.48 32.31 -1.18
CA ARG A 182 -25.48 32.03 -2.20
C ARG A 182 -25.71 30.52 -2.29
N PRO A 183 -26.95 30.02 -2.14
CA PRO A 183 -27.25 28.61 -2.29
C PRO A 183 -27.06 28.17 -3.75
N HIS A 184 -26.79 26.87 -3.94
CA HIS A 184 -26.56 26.21 -5.23
C HIS A 184 -25.46 26.87 -6.09
N SER A 185 -24.54 27.60 -5.45
CA SER A 185 -23.50 28.39 -6.11
C SER A 185 -22.13 28.10 -5.51
N THR A 186 -21.09 28.56 -6.20
CA THR A 186 -19.75 28.65 -5.62
C THR A 186 -19.56 30.00 -4.94
N ASN A 187 -19.05 29.99 -3.71
CA ASN A 187 -18.82 31.19 -2.92
C ASN A 187 -17.32 31.32 -2.63
N ILE A 188 -16.75 32.49 -2.87
CA ILE A 188 -15.39 32.85 -2.49
C ILE A 188 -15.52 33.90 -1.38
N VAL A 189 -15.13 33.53 -0.17
CA VAL A 189 -15.20 34.39 1.01
C VAL A 189 -13.85 35.07 1.19
N LEU A 190 -13.84 36.41 1.13
CA LEU A 190 -12.70 37.23 1.48
C LEU A 190 -12.62 37.37 3.01
N LEU A 191 -11.47 37.02 3.57
CA LEU A 191 -11.11 37.25 4.97
C LEU A 191 -9.64 37.72 5.00
N HIS A 192 -9.18 38.17 6.15
CA HIS A 192 -7.81 38.65 6.32
C HIS A 192 -7.15 37.98 7.53
N ASP A 193 -5.88 37.61 7.38
CA ASP A 193 -5.02 37.17 8.48
C ASP A 193 -3.84 38.14 8.71
N GLY A 194 -3.77 39.22 7.94
CA GLY A 194 -2.70 40.21 7.99
C GLY A 194 -3.06 41.63 8.46
N VAL A 195 -4.32 41.95 8.72
CA VAL A 195 -4.75 43.29 9.17
C VAL A 195 -4.90 43.39 10.69
N ALA A 196 -5.03 44.59 11.23
CA ALA A 196 -5.17 44.82 12.68
C ALA A 196 -6.34 44.03 13.30
N ASN A 197 -7.47 43.91 12.59
CA ASN A 197 -8.66 43.18 13.08
C ASN A 197 -8.62 41.65 12.83
N SER A 198 -7.55 41.12 12.24
CA SER A 198 -7.42 39.68 11.93
C SER A 198 -7.69 38.73 13.10
N PRO A 199 -7.36 39.05 14.37
CA PRO A 199 -7.75 38.18 15.48
C PRO A 199 -9.27 37.91 15.52
N ARG A 200 -10.10 38.93 15.26
CA ARG A 200 -11.57 38.78 15.20
C ARG A 200 -12.02 37.99 13.97
N SER A 201 -11.36 38.17 12.84
CA SER A 201 -11.58 37.36 11.63
C SER A 201 -11.36 35.87 11.91
N VAL A 202 -10.25 35.53 12.57
CA VAL A 202 -9.93 34.15 12.94
C VAL A 202 -10.95 33.58 13.94
N ASP A 203 -11.40 34.37 14.92
CA ASP A 203 -12.42 33.94 15.89
C ASP A 203 -13.79 33.67 15.23
N ALA A 204 -14.07 34.28 14.07
CA ALA A 204 -15.31 34.06 13.32
C ALA A 204 -15.32 32.72 12.56
N VAL A 205 -14.14 32.22 12.14
CA VAL A 205 -13.99 31.04 11.27
C VAL A 205 -14.67 29.78 11.83
N PRO A 206 -14.54 29.42 13.12
CA PRO A 206 -15.22 28.27 13.69
C PRO A 206 -16.75 28.30 13.52
N ARG A 207 -17.38 29.46 13.72
CA ARG A 207 -18.84 29.67 13.59
C ARG A 207 -19.28 29.61 12.13
N ILE A 208 -18.51 30.22 11.23
CA ILE A 208 -18.73 30.15 9.77
C ILE A 208 -18.73 28.69 9.32
N ILE A 209 -17.69 27.93 9.67
CA ILE A 209 -17.54 26.53 9.24
C ILE A 209 -18.70 25.67 9.73
N ARG A 210 -19.00 25.73 11.03
CA ARG A 210 -20.07 24.93 11.64
C ARG A 210 -21.43 25.24 11.01
N THR A 211 -21.76 26.52 10.86
CA THR A 211 -23.09 26.93 10.39
C THR A 211 -23.25 26.70 8.88
N ALA A 212 -22.23 26.95 8.07
CA ALA A 212 -22.28 26.67 6.64
C ALA A 212 -22.45 25.17 6.37
N ARG A 213 -21.74 24.31 7.11
CA ARG A 213 -21.93 22.84 7.02
C ARG A 213 -23.35 22.42 7.40
N ALA A 214 -23.89 22.96 8.48
CA ALA A 214 -25.28 22.68 8.90
C ALA A 214 -26.31 23.10 7.84
N ARG A 215 -26.00 24.13 7.05
CA ARG A 215 -26.81 24.59 5.91
C ARG A 215 -26.55 23.83 4.60
N GLY A 216 -25.76 22.74 4.62
CA GLY A 216 -25.51 21.90 3.43
C GLY A 216 -24.40 22.40 2.48
N TYR A 217 -23.59 23.37 2.88
CA TYR A 217 -22.42 23.81 2.11
C TYR A 217 -21.22 22.89 2.35
N CYS A 218 -20.42 22.71 1.29
CA CYS A 218 -19.10 22.07 1.40
C CYS A 218 -17.98 23.09 1.25
N PHE A 219 -16.92 22.90 2.03
CA PHE A 219 -15.72 23.70 1.89
C PHE A 219 -14.82 23.18 0.76
N ALA A 220 -14.28 24.09 -0.03
CA ALA A 220 -13.52 23.87 -1.25
C ALA A 220 -12.23 24.71 -1.24
N GLY A 221 -11.21 24.27 -1.98
CA GLY A 221 -10.07 25.11 -2.30
C GLY A 221 -10.32 25.87 -3.62
N LEU A 222 -9.49 26.87 -3.93
CA LEU A 222 -9.49 27.45 -5.26
C LEU A 222 -8.72 26.56 -6.24
N GLY A 223 -9.36 26.17 -7.34
CA GLY A 223 -8.73 25.43 -8.43
C GLY A 223 -7.82 26.32 -9.29
N PRO A 224 -7.14 25.75 -10.30
CA PRO A 224 -6.24 26.51 -11.18
C PRO A 224 -6.89 27.71 -11.88
N GLY A 225 -8.19 27.65 -12.15
CA GLY A 225 -8.97 28.74 -12.74
C GLY A 225 -9.54 29.75 -11.73
N GLY A 226 -9.16 29.66 -10.45
CA GLY A 226 -9.61 30.60 -9.42
C GLY A 226 -11.04 30.39 -8.90
N THR A 227 -11.69 29.29 -9.28
CA THR A 227 -13.03 28.94 -8.82
C THR A 227 -12.99 27.89 -7.69
N PRO A 228 -13.95 27.90 -6.76
CA PRO A 228 -14.06 26.84 -5.75
C PRO A 228 -14.24 25.48 -6.40
N VAL A 229 -13.30 24.57 -6.14
CA VAL A 229 -13.36 23.17 -6.58
C VAL A 229 -13.41 22.25 -5.36
N PRO A 230 -14.25 21.20 -5.38
CA PRO A 230 -14.21 20.21 -4.31
C PRO A 230 -12.79 19.68 -4.16
N LEU A 231 -12.30 19.57 -2.92
CA LEU A 231 -11.06 18.82 -2.70
C LEU A 231 -11.29 17.38 -3.15
N VAL A 232 -10.40 16.89 -4.01
CA VAL A 232 -10.38 15.50 -4.45
C VAL A 232 -9.37 14.77 -3.55
N PRO A 233 -9.81 13.95 -2.57
CA PRO A 233 -8.89 13.25 -1.68
C PRO A 233 -7.95 12.33 -2.47
N ALA A 234 -6.73 12.18 -1.97
CA ALA A 234 -5.77 11.26 -2.53
C ALA A 234 -5.83 9.93 -1.78
N VAL A 235 -5.93 8.81 -2.51
CA VAL A 235 -5.90 7.47 -1.93
C VAL A 235 -4.53 6.82 -2.13
N SER A 236 -4.08 6.12 -1.10
CA SER A 236 -2.90 5.26 -1.11
C SER A 236 -3.26 3.87 -0.57
N ILE A 237 -2.60 2.83 -1.07
CA ILE A 237 -2.67 1.47 -0.52
C ILE A 237 -1.36 1.12 0.20
N SER A 238 -1.44 0.46 1.34
CA SER A 238 -0.30 -0.04 2.13
C SER A 238 0.02 -1.49 1.81
N ASP A 239 1.29 -1.86 1.95
CA ASP A 239 1.73 -3.26 1.87
C ASP A 239 1.14 -4.07 3.02
N ALA A 240 1.06 -5.39 2.81
CA ALA A 240 0.55 -6.32 3.79
C ALA A 240 1.48 -7.53 3.88
N ARG A 241 1.54 -8.15 5.06
CA ARG A 241 2.25 -9.40 5.27
C ARG A 241 1.38 -10.32 6.11
N VAL A 242 1.47 -11.61 5.85
CA VAL A 242 0.82 -12.65 6.63
C VAL A 242 1.69 -13.89 6.61
N THR A 243 1.63 -14.67 7.68
CA THR A 243 2.12 -16.05 7.66
C THR A 243 0.96 -16.93 7.23
N GLU A 244 1.16 -17.80 6.25
CA GLU A 244 0.14 -18.78 5.93
C GLU A 244 -0.08 -19.77 7.08
N ARG A 245 -1.16 -20.55 6.98
CA ARG A 245 -1.50 -21.59 7.95
C ARG A 245 -2.40 -22.60 7.27
N THR A 246 -2.00 -23.86 7.24
CA THR A 246 -2.86 -24.95 6.74
C THR A 246 -4.19 -24.99 7.47
N GLY A 247 -5.31 -25.06 6.73
CA GLY A 247 -6.64 -25.29 7.31
C GLY A 247 -7.26 -24.10 8.06
N SER A 248 -6.59 -22.95 8.12
CA SER A 248 -7.13 -21.71 8.71
C SER A 248 -7.43 -20.67 7.63
N ARG A 249 -8.45 -19.83 7.87
CA ARG A 249 -8.75 -18.68 7.01
C ARG A 249 -7.79 -17.52 7.30
N THR A 250 -6.59 -17.55 6.74
CA THR A 250 -5.64 -16.44 6.76
C THR A 250 -5.95 -15.44 5.64
N THR A 251 -5.69 -14.15 5.88
CA THR A 251 -5.91 -13.11 4.87
C THR A 251 -4.84 -12.03 4.94
N LEU A 252 -4.34 -11.60 3.79
CA LEU A 252 -3.60 -10.34 3.66
C LEU A 252 -4.57 -9.16 3.82
N ALA A 253 -4.24 -8.24 4.72
CA ALA A 253 -5.05 -7.07 5.03
C ALA A 253 -4.42 -5.79 4.48
N PHE A 254 -4.77 -5.43 3.25
CA PHE A 254 -4.30 -4.20 2.61
C PHE A 254 -5.11 -3.00 3.09
N VAL A 255 -4.44 -2.00 3.65
CA VAL A 255 -5.09 -0.77 4.12
C VAL A 255 -5.08 0.26 2.99
N LEU A 256 -6.28 0.65 2.53
CA LEU A 256 -6.46 1.81 1.67
C LEU A 256 -6.78 3.02 2.54
N ARG A 257 -6.00 4.10 2.37
CA ARG A 257 -6.08 5.33 3.17
C ARG A 257 -6.30 6.54 2.28
N LEU A 258 -7.31 7.34 2.60
CA LEU A 258 -7.46 8.70 2.09
C LEU A 258 -6.61 9.65 2.93
N ASP A 259 -5.97 10.63 2.28
CA ASP A 259 -5.24 11.70 2.95
C ASP A 259 -6.17 12.64 3.74
N ARG A 260 -7.44 12.73 3.32
CA ARG A 260 -8.51 13.51 3.97
C ARG A 260 -9.88 12.87 3.72
N PRO A 261 -10.90 13.17 4.55
CA PRO A 261 -12.26 12.70 4.32
C PRO A 261 -12.80 13.15 2.97
N THR A 262 -13.65 12.31 2.37
CA THR A 262 -14.42 12.69 1.19
C THR A 262 -15.72 13.41 1.57
N SER A 263 -16.10 14.40 0.76
CA SER A 263 -17.40 15.08 0.82
C SER A 263 -18.39 14.57 -0.21
N ARG A 264 -18.05 13.54 -1.00
CA ARG A 264 -18.93 12.91 -2.01
C ARG A 264 -18.68 11.40 -2.03
N ARG A 265 -19.53 10.63 -2.71
CA ARG A 265 -19.25 9.20 -2.94
C ARG A 265 -17.98 9.05 -3.76
N THR A 266 -17.05 8.24 -3.27
CA THR A 266 -15.78 7.97 -3.94
C THR A 266 -15.46 6.49 -3.96
N SER A 267 -14.71 6.07 -4.99
CA SER A 267 -14.30 4.68 -5.12
C SER A 267 -13.00 4.49 -5.90
N VAL A 268 -12.39 3.33 -5.73
CA VAL A 268 -11.34 2.80 -6.61
C VAL A 268 -11.63 1.34 -6.94
N LEU A 269 -11.23 0.89 -8.13
CA LEU A 269 -11.13 -0.53 -8.44
C LEU A 269 -9.83 -1.08 -7.87
N VAL A 270 -9.89 -2.18 -7.16
CA VAL A 270 -8.71 -2.90 -6.65
C VAL A 270 -8.61 -4.25 -7.34
N THR A 271 -7.42 -4.56 -7.86
CA THR A 271 -7.09 -5.81 -8.56
C THR A 271 -5.82 -6.41 -7.96
N THR A 272 -5.83 -7.71 -7.67
CA THR A 272 -4.61 -8.49 -7.42
C THR A 272 -3.96 -8.90 -8.73
N ALA A 273 -2.67 -9.17 -8.70
CA ALA A 273 -1.91 -9.78 -9.78
C ALA A 273 -0.79 -10.63 -9.16
N ASP A 274 -0.42 -11.70 -9.85
CA ASP A 274 0.59 -12.65 -9.39
C ASP A 274 1.96 -11.97 -9.26
N GLY A 275 2.78 -12.52 -8.38
CA GLY A 275 4.20 -12.19 -8.25
C GLY A 275 4.98 -13.49 -8.27
N SER A 276 5.62 -13.84 -7.15
CA SER A 276 6.07 -15.22 -6.95
C SER A 276 4.94 -16.11 -6.41
N ALA A 277 3.94 -15.52 -5.75
CA ALA A 277 2.69 -16.18 -5.40
C ALA A 277 1.74 -16.12 -6.61
N GLU A 278 1.12 -17.26 -6.92
CA GLU A 278 0.16 -17.51 -7.98
C GLU A 278 -1.28 -17.59 -7.44
N ALA A 279 -2.20 -16.97 -8.17
CA ALA A 279 -3.62 -17.10 -7.86
C ALA A 279 -4.09 -18.55 -7.99
N ALA A 280 -5.02 -18.96 -7.13
CA ALA A 280 -5.57 -20.32 -7.03
C ALA A 280 -4.64 -21.37 -6.39
N HIS A 281 -3.33 -21.11 -6.28
CA HIS A 281 -2.40 -21.89 -5.46
C HIS A 281 -2.21 -21.24 -4.07
N ASP A 282 -1.77 -19.97 -4.05
CA ASP A 282 -1.31 -19.36 -2.79
C ASP A 282 -2.30 -18.29 -2.28
N TYR A 283 -3.06 -17.70 -3.19
CA TYR A 283 -4.09 -16.72 -2.81
C TYR A 283 -5.31 -16.71 -3.72
N LEU A 284 -6.44 -16.22 -3.19
CA LEU A 284 -7.65 -16.01 -3.99
C LEU A 284 -7.66 -14.62 -4.61
N ALA A 285 -7.57 -14.57 -5.95
CA ALA A 285 -7.58 -13.33 -6.70
C ALA A 285 -8.81 -12.44 -6.41
N ARG A 286 -8.59 -11.12 -6.38
CA ARG A 286 -9.64 -10.12 -6.13
C ARG A 286 -9.69 -9.11 -7.26
N ARG A 287 -10.91 -8.83 -7.74
CA ARG A 287 -11.25 -7.65 -8.55
C ARG A 287 -12.51 -7.01 -7.98
N VAL A 288 -12.36 -5.93 -7.20
CA VAL A 288 -13.47 -5.35 -6.43
C VAL A 288 -13.42 -3.83 -6.42
N ARG A 289 -14.59 -3.18 -6.49
CA ARG A 289 -14.69 -1.74 -6.31
C ARG A 289 -14.82 -1.42 -4.81
N VAL A 290 -13.85 -0.70 -4.27
CA VAL A 290 -13.83 -0.26 -2.87
C VAL A 290 -14.37 1.16 -2.79
N TYR A 291 -15.43 1.34 -2.01
CA TYR A 291 -16.06 2.63 -1.75
C TYR A 291 -15.61 3.20 -0.40
N PHE A 292 -15.46 4.52 -0.34
CA PHE A 292 -15.25 5.25 0.91
C PHE A 292 -16.53 6.01 1.28
N PRO A 293 -17.21 5.60 2.37
CA PRO A 293 -18.32 6.39 2.92
C PRO A 293 -17.87 7.79 3.35
N LEU A 294 -18.83 8.70 3.51
CA LEU A 294 -18.57 10.05 3.99
C LEU A 294 -17.89 10.02 5.36
N GLY A 295 -16.88 10.86 5.57
CA GLY A 295 -16.11 10.90 6.81
C GLY A 295 -15.11 9.75 7.00
N VAL A 296 -15.24 8.63 6.28
CA VAL A 296 -14.38 7.45 6.40
C VAL A 296 -13.13 7.62 5.54
N THR A 297 -11.96 7.57 6.17
CA THR A 297 -10.65 7.73 5.48
C THR A 297 -9.89 6.42 5.37
N ARG A 298 -10.41 5.32 5.90
CA ARG A 298 -9.72 4.01 5.92
C ARG A 298 -10.66 2.91 5.47
N ARG A 299 -10.17 2.03 4.60
CA ARG A 299 -10.82 0.78 4.20
C ARG A 299 -9.77 -0.33 4.20
N VAL A 300 -10.19 -1.54 4.55
CA VAL A 300 -9.32 -2.71 4.52
C VAL A 300 -9.83 -3.64 3.43
N LEU A 301 -8.97 -3.93 2.45
CA LEU A 301 -9.18 -5.03 1.52
C LEU A 301 -8.56 -6.29 2.12
N ARG A 302 -9.35 -7.36 2.20
CA ARG A 302 -8.86 -8.68 2.60
C ARG A 302 -8.72 -9.58 1.37
N VAL A 303 -7.52 -10.08 1.15
CA VAL A 303 -7.21 -11.08 0.13
C VAL A 303 -6.99 -12.41 0.87
N PRO A 304 -7.84 -13.43 0.68
CA PRO A 304 -7.63 -14.75 1.27
C PRO A 304 -6.32 -15.38 0.79
N VAL A 305 -5.59 -16.00 1.71
CA VAL A 305 -4.40 -16.82 1.44
C VAL A 305 -4.80 -18.28 1.60
N MET A 306 -4.23 -19.15 0.78
CA MET A 306 -4.47 -20.58 0.76
C MET A 306 -3.19 -21.25 1.21
N GLY A 307 -3.10 -21.57 2.50
CA GLY A 307 -1.94 -22.28 3.02
C GLY A 307 -2.07 -23.77 2.84
N ASP A 308 -0.95 -24.43 2.58
CA ASP A 308 -0.86 -25.88 2.46
C ASP A 308 0.15 -26.50 3.43
N ARG A 309 0.89 -27.55 3.04
CA ARG A 309 1.90 -28.22 3.88
C ARG A 309 3.28 -28.28 3.20
N LEU A 310 3.44 -27.57 2.10
CA LEU A 310 4.62 -27.60 1.26
C LEU A 310 5.61 -26.57 1.80
N ASP A 311 6.83 -26.97 2.12
CA ASP A 311 7.88 -26.01 2.50
C ASP A 311 8.23 -25.13 1.30
N GLU A 312 8.09 -23.82 1.45
CA GLU A 312 8.12 -22.86 0.36
C GLU A 312 9.01 -21.64 0.66
N ALA A 313 9.26 -20.83 -0.36
CA ALA A 313 9.88 -19.52 -0.14
C ALA A 313 8.84 -18.54 0.38
N THR A 314 9.29 -17.46 1.04
CA THR A 314 8.38 -16.32 1.25
C THR A 314 7.99 -15.75 -0.11
N GLU A 315 6.70 -15.77 -0.38
CA GLU A 315 6.17 -15.38 -1.67
C GLU A 315 5.55 -13.98 -1.65
N SER A 316 5.22 -13.48 -2.83
CA SER A 316 4.61 -12.17 -2.97
C SER A 316 3.60 -12.08 -4.11
N LEU A 317 2.56 -11.27 -3.89
CA LEU A 317 1.63 -10.81 -4.93
C LEU A 317 1.62 -9.28 -5.00
N GLN A 318 1.15 -8.75 -6.13
CA GLN A 318 0.89 -7.33 -6.29
C GLN A 318 -0.59 -6.98 -6.13
N VAL A 319 -0.86 -5.83 -5.52
CA VAL A 319 -2.21 -5.25 -5.44
C VAL A 319 -2.18 -3.85 -6.02
N ARG A 320 -3.08 -3.59 -6.97
CA ARG A 320 -3.17 -2.32 -7.69
C ARG A 320 -4.53 -1.65 -7.47
N ILE A 321 -4.51 -0.36 -7.20
CA ILE A 321 -5.70 0.50 -7.22
C ILE A 321 -5.76 1.30 -8.54
N SER A 322 -6.93 1.35 -9.16
CA SER A 322 -7.15 1.94 -10.48
C SER A 322 -8.56 2.54 -10.62
N THR A 323 -8.82 3.25 -11.72
CA THR A 323 -10.13 3.85 -12.06
C THR A 323 -10.77 4.67 -10.90
N PRO A 324 -10.04 5.66 -10.34
CA PRO A 324 -10.56 6.43 -9.22
C PRO A 324 -11.79 7.24 -9.63
N GLN A 325 -12.80 7.26 -8.77
CA GLN A 325 -13.96 8.14 -8.89
C GLN A 325 -13.94 9.12 -7.74
N GLY A 326 -13.82 10.41 -8.05
CA GLY A 326 -13.75 11.49 -7.05
C GLY A 326 -12.53 11.41 -6.14
N LEU A 327 -11.47 10.72 -6.57
CA LEU A 327 -10.19 10.58 -5.87
C LEU A 327 -9.03 10.83 -6.83
N THR A 328 -7.87 11.18 -6.28
CA THR A 328 -6.58 11.07 -6.97
C THR A 328 -5.81 9.87 -6.44
N LEU A 329 -4.92 9.29 -7.25
CA LEU A 329 -4.11 8.14 -6.81
C LEU A 329 -2.72 8.63 -6.39
N ARG A 330 -2.38 8.48 -5.10
CA ARG A 330 -1.05 8.82 -4.55
C ARG A 330 -0.08 7.65 -4.62
N ARG A 331 -0.45 6.50 -4.06
CA ARG A 331 0.30 5.22 -4.19
C ARG A 331 -0.61 4.18 -4.79
N ARG A 332 -0.25 3.70 -5.98
CA ARG A 332 -1.12 2.88 -6.84
C ARG A 332 -0.95 1.39 -6.64
N THR A 333 0.20 0.97 -6.14
CA THR A 333 0.58 -0.43 -5.97
C THR A 333 0.99 -0.70 -4.53
N ALA A 334 0.74 -1.92 -4.09
CA ALA A 334 1.22 -2.49 -2.83
C ALA A 334 1.67 -3.93 -3.07
N VAL A 335 2.57 -4.40 -2.22
CA VAL A 335 3.05 -5.78 -2.19
C VAL A 335 2.40 -6.49 -1.01
N GLY A 336 1.87 -7.68 -1.26
CA GLY A 336 1.51 -8.65 -0.21
C GLY A 336 2.63 -9.67 -0.10
N SER A 337 3.11 -9.96 1.10
CA SER A 337 4.06 -11.06 1.34
C SER A 337 3.40 -12.18 2.14
N ILE A 338 3.54 -13.41 1.65
CA ILE A 338 3.05 -14.63 2.29
C ILE A 338 4.28 -15.36 2.81
N ARG A 339 4.35 -15.54 4.13
CA ARG A 339 5.44 -16.25 4.78
C ARG A 339 5.01 -17.67 5.06
N ASP A 340 5.82 -18.60 4.56
CA ASP A 340 5.73 -20.01 4.86
C ASP A 340 5.87 -20.33 6.36
N ASP A 341 5.02 -21.22 6.85
CA ASP A 341 5.06 -21.81 8.20
C ASP A 341 5.26 -23.32 8.23
N ASP A 342 5.51 -23.95 7.09
CA ASP A 342 5.73 -25.37 6.99
C ASP A 342 7.15 -25.79 7.37
N ALA A 343 7.27 -27.07 7.76
CA ALA A 343 8.53 -27.63 8.19
C ALA A 343 9.35 -28.11 6.98
N LEU A 344 10.66 -27.84 7.02
CA LEU A 344 11.61 -28.41 6.06
C LEU A 344 11.49 -29.94 5.98
N PRO A 345 11.63 -30.54 4.79
CA PRO A 345 11.64 -32.00 4.65
C PRO A 345 12.84 -32.64 5.34
N VAL A 346 12.65 -33.85 5.87
CA VAL A 346 13.72 -34.66 6.47
C VAL A 346 14.34 -35.57 5.41
N VAL A 347 15.67 -35.55 5.29
CA VAL A 347 16.41 -36.41 4.35
C VAL A 347 16.69 -37.77 5.00
N GLY A 348 16.47 -38.85 4.25
CA GLY A 348 16.82 -40.20 4.65
C GLY A 348 17.55 -40.98 3.56
N LEU A 349 18.31 -41.98 4.00
CA LEU A 349 18.93 -43.00 3.15
C LEU A 349 18.24 -44.34 3.39
N SER A 350 18.17 -45.17 2.35
CA SER A 350 17.92 -46.61 2.52
C SER A 350 19.18 -47.38 2.16
N GLY A 351 19.60 -48.31 3.03
CA GLY A 351 20.61 -49.30 2.69
C GLY A 351 20.14 -50.23 1.57
N SER A 352 21.08 -50.93 0.95
CA SER A 352 20.80 -51.90 -0.10
C SER A 352 21.82 -53.04 -0.04
N SER A 353 21.53 -54.16 -0.70
CA SER A 353 22.49 -55.23 -0.93
C SER A 353 22.63 -55.43 -2.42
N VAL A 354 23.85 -55.71 -2.89
CA VAL A 354 24.13 -56.03 -4.28
C VAL A 354 25.05 -57.23 -4.34
N THR A 355 24.83 -58.11 -5.31
CA THR A 355 25.73 -59.23 -5.57
C THR A 355 26.86 -58.76 -6.47
N GLU A 356 28.09 -59.02 -6.08
CA GLU A 356 29.28 -58.75 -6.86
C GLU A 356 29.18 -59.42 -8.25
N PRO A 357 29.56 -58.72 -9.35
CA PRO A 357 29.51 -59.32 -10.68
C PRO A 357 30.74 -60.21 -10.91
N GLN A 358 30.61 -61.22 -11.77
CA GLN A 358 31.75 -62.06 -12.16
C GLN A 358 32.78 -61.35 -13.06
N SER A 359 32.43 -60.18 -13.61
CA SER A 359 33.35 -59.34 -14.40
C SER A 359 32.82 -57.91 -14.50
N GLY A 360 33.72 -56.93 -14.63
CA GLY A 360 33.34 -55.54 -14.84
C GLY A 360 32.82 -54.88 -13.56
N TYR A 361 31.60 -54.34 -13.61
CA TYR A 361 30.97 -53.70 -12.44
C TYR A 361 29.46 -53.83 -12.48
N VAL A 362 28.84 -53.72 -11.30
CA VAL A 362 27.39 -53.62 -11.11
C VAL A 362 27.08 -52.31 -10.39
N ALA A 363 25.95 -51.70 -10.73
CA ALA A 363 25.48 -50.53 -10.01
C ALA A 363 24.78 -50.98 -8.71
N ALA A 364 25.27 -50.50 -7.57
CA ALA A 364 24.59 -50.56 -6.29
C ALA A 364 23.73 -49.28 -6.14
N PRO A 365 22.41 -49.36 -6.34
CA PRO A 365 21.56 -48.19 -6.23
C PRO A 365 21.38 -47.80 -4.76
N VAL A 366 21.70 -46.56 -4.44
CA VAL A 366 21.48 -45.95 -3.13
C VAL A 366 20.39 -44.90 -3.27
N ARG A 367 19.26 -45.13 -2.61
CA ARG A 367 18.12 -44.21 -2.65
C ARG A 367 18.24 -43.16 -1.55
N VAL A 368 18.21 -41.90 -1.97
CA VAL A 368 18.07 -40.72 -1.11
C VAL A 368 16.62 -40.27 -1.17
N THR A 369 15.98 -40.05 -0.03
CA THR A 369 14.56 -39.71 0.07
C THR A 369 14.33 -38.46 0.92
N LEU A 370 13.23 -37.76 0.64
CA LEU A 370 12.68 -36.69 1.47
C LEU A 370 11.38 -37.17 2.12
N SER A 371 11.14 -36.79 3.39
CA SER A 371 9.92 -37.15 4.12
C SER A 371 8.65 -36.51 3.55
N ALA A 372 8.79 -35.41 2.84
CA ALA A 372 7.74 -34.67 2.17
C ALA A 372 8.31 -33.95 0.94
N PRO A 373 7.49 -33.61 -0.06
CA PRO A 373 7.92 -32.67 -1.09
C PRO A 373 8.23 -31.29 -0.47
N SER A 374 9.09 -30.52 -1.13
CA SER A 374 9.33 -29.10 -0.87
C SER A 374 9.09 -28.33 -2.16
N GLY A 375 8.55 -27.11 -2.07
CA GLY A 375 8.45 -26.15 -3.17
C GLY A 375 9.81 -25.51 -3.50
N ARG A 376 10.83 -25.79 -2.68
CA ARG A 376 12.20 -25.30 -2.84
C ARG A 376 13.09 -26.40 -3.37
N THR A 377 14.16 -26.02 -4.06
CA THR A 377 15.22 -26.96 -4.41
C THR A 377 15.96 -27.42 -3.16
N VAL A 378 16.00 -28.73 -2.90
CA VAL A 378 16.77 -29.33 -1.81
C VAL A 378 18.08 -29.88 -2.37
N SER A 379 19.19 -29.65 -1.67
CA SER A 379 20.47 -30.27 -1.99
C SER A 379 21.07 -30.94 -0.77
N VAL A 380 21.71 -32.10 -0.98
CA VAL A 380 22.40 -32.85 0.07
C VAL A 380 23.67 -33.46 -0.49
N ARG A 381 24.79 -33.24 0.18
CA ARG A 381 26.04 -33.92 -0.13
C ARG A 381 25.96 -35.37 0.35
N VAL A 382 26.39 -36.30 -0.49
CA VAL A 382 26.42 -37.72 -0.21
C VAL A 382 27.83 -38.22 -0.49
N ARG A 383 28.41 -38.94 0.47
CA ARG A 383 29.73 -39.56 0.34
C ARG A 383 29.72 -41.01 0.77
N THR A 384 30.49 -41.85 0.10
CA THR A 384 30.80 -43.20 0.59
C THR A 384 31.96 -43.17 1.57
N VAL A 385 31.93 -44.05 2.56
CA VAL A 385 32.97 -44.29 3.55
C VAL A 385 33.22 -45.78 3.54
N VAL A 386 34.50 -46.16 3.45
CA VAL A 386 34.93 -47.57 3.48
C VAL A 386 34.43 -48.25 4.76
N GLY A 387 33.99 -49.49 4.63
CA GLY A 387 33.57 -50.34 5.73
C GLY A 387 34.53 -51.51 5.86
N THR A 388 34.06 -52.72 5.60
CA THR A 388 34.96 -53.85 5.31
C THR A 388 35.42 -53.83 3.86
N ALA A 389 34.58 -53.33 2.95
CA ALA A 389 34.92 -53.07 1.55
C ALA A 389 35.71 -51.74 1.43
N ASP A 390 36.76 -51.75 0.62
CA ASP A 390 37.63 -50.62 0.32
C ASP A 390 37.55 -50.16 -1.16
N ALA A 391 38.61 -49.53 -1.68
CA ALA A 391 38.61 -48.95 -3.03
C ALA A 391 38.79 -49.99 -4.15
N ASP A 392 39.21 -51.21 -3.81
CA ASP A 392 39.30 -52.32 -4.74
C ASP A 392 37.90 -52.94 -5.01
N ASP A 393 36.97 -52.86 -4.04
CA ASP A 393 35.63 -53.47 -4.13
C ASP A 393 34.56 -52.54 -4.73
N PHE A 394 34.74 -51.22 -4.55
CA PHE A 394 33.80 -50.23 -5.09
C PHE A 394 34.48 -48.91 -5.45
N THR A 395 33.88 -48.17 -6.39
CA THR A 395 34.33 -46.80 -6.72
C THR A 395 33.74 -45.80 -5.73
N PRO A 396 34.55 -45.10 -4.90
CA PRO A 396 34.02 -44.13 -3.95
C PRO A 396 33.28 -42.97 -4.64
N VAL A 397 32.16 -42.56 -4.05
CA VAL A 397 31.34 -41.44 -4.53
C VAL A 397 31.39 -40.30 -3.51
N ASP A 398 31.57 -39.08 -4.00
CA ASP A 398 31.44 -37.84 -3.22
C ASP A 398 30.78 -36.78 -4.10
N THR A 399 29.47 -36.61 -3.94
CA THR A 399 28.64 -35.81 -4.85
C THR A 399 27.53 -35.08 -4.12
N THR A 400 26.87 -34.14 -4.81
CA THR A 400 25.67 -33.46 -4.29
C THR A 400 24.44 -33.94 -5.04
N VAL A 401 23.50 -34.52 -4.31
CA VAL A 401 22.17 -34.88 -4.82
C VAL A 401 21.27 -33.66 -4.76
N THR A 402 20.62 -33.35 -5.88
CA THR A 402 19.66 -32.25 -5.99
C THR A 402 18.25 -32.77 -6.25
N PHE A 403 17.31 -32.30 -5.44
CA PHE A 403 15.88 -32.52 -5.58
C PHE A 403 15.24 -31.21 -6.10
N PRO A 404 14.81 -31.16 -7.37
CA PRO A 404 13.93 -30.09 -7.84
C PRO A 404 12.63 -30.04 -7.00
N PRO A 405 11.94 -28.88 -6.99
CA PRO A 405 10.66 -28.75 -6.31
C PRO A 405 9.68 -29.88 -6.63
N GLY A 406 8.97 -30.36 -5.62
CA GLY A 406 8.00 -31.46 -5.70
C GLY A 406 8.59 -32.87 -5.81
N THR A 407 9.92 -33.03 -5.93
CA THR A 407 10.56 -34.36 -5.99
C THR A 407 10.95 -34.86 -4.60
N THR A 408 10.70 -36.15 -4.32
CA THR A 408 10.96 -36.75 -3.00
C THR A 408 11.96 -37.90 -3.01
N SER A 409 12.42 -38.35 -4.19
CA SER A 409 13.37 -39.45 -4.28
C SER A 409 14.37 -39.26 -5.43
N ARG A 410 15.63 -39.56 -5.14
CA ARG A 410 16.74 -39.65 -6.09
C ARG A 410 17.53 -40.91 -5.80
N VAL A 411 18.21 -41.42 -6.83
CA VAL A 411 19.07 -42.59 -6.73
C VAL A 411 20.48 -42.17 -7.15
N ILE A 412 21.47 -42.63 -6.39
CA ILE A 412 22.88 -42.56 -6.74
C ILE A 412 23.33 -43.99 -7.00
N ASP A 413 24.03 -44.22 -8.09
CA ASP A 413 24.62 -45.52 -8.38
C ASP A 413 26.09 -45.51 -7.94
N VAL A 414 26.43 -46.37 -6.97
CA VAL A 414 27.81 -46.67 -6.60
C VAL A 414 28.24 -47.89 -7.41
N ARG A 415 29.43 -47.86 -8.02
CA ARG A 415 29.92 -49.02 -8.79
C ARG A 415 30.57 -50.00 -7.84
N VAL A 416 30.06 -51.22 -7.78
CA VAL A 416 30.73 -52.37 -7.16
C VAL A 416 31.49 -53.11 -8.25
N LEU A 417 32.78 -53.29 -8.03
CA LEU A 417 33.73 -53.85 -8.99
C LEU A 417 33.76 -55.36 -8.84
N ALA A 418 34.02 -56.06 -9.95
CA ALA A 418 34.33 -57.48 -9.90
C ALA A 418 35.81 -57.67 -9.61
N ASP A 419 36.15 -58.67 -8.82
CA ASP A 419 37.51 -59.17 -8.73
C ASP A 419 37.59 -60.71 -8.91
N ALA A 420 38.77 -61.29 -8.68
CA ALA A 420 39.03 -62.72 -8.86
C ALA A 420 39.22 -63.47 -7.53
N VAL A 421 38.96 -62.82 -6.41
CA VAL A 421 39.14 -63.35 -5.06
C VAL A 421 37.79 -63.82 -4.54
N ASP A 422 37.75 -65.01 -3.93
CA ASP A 422 36.55 -65.46 -3.23
C ASP A 422 36.57 -64.85 -1.82
N GLU A 423 35.72 -63.85 -1.62
CA GLU A 423 35.69 -63.04 -0.41
C GLU A 423 34.38 -63.24 0.38
N PRO A 424 34.41 -63.09 1.72
CA PRO A 424 33.19 -63.08 2.52
C PRO A 424 32.31 -61.85 2.19
N GLU A 425 31.10 -61.82 2.75
CA GLU A 425 30.23 -60.64 2.65
C GLU A 425 30.95 -59.38 3.16
N GLU A 426 30.87 -58.31 2.37
CA GLU A 426 31.50 -57.04 2.70
C GLU A 426 30.50 -55.88 2.71
N SER A 427 30.94 -54.70 3.18
CA SER A 427 30.08 -53.52 3.23
C SER A 427 30.85 -52.21 3.16
N PHE A 428 30.18 -51.20 2.62
CA PHE A 428 30.57 -49.79 2.76
C PHE A 428 29.39 -48.96 3.26
N VAL A 429 29.68 -47.78 3.82
CA VAL A 429 28.67 -46.89 4.39
C VAL A 429 28.48 -45.67 3.48
N VAL A 430 27.24 -45.27 3.25
CA VAL A 430 26.90 -44.01 2.60
C VAL A 430 26.49 -43.01 3.67
N GLN A 431 27.13 -41.85 3.72
CA GLN A 431 26.86 -40.80 4.69
C GLN A 431 26.26 -39.55 4.05
N LEU A 432 25.31 -38.94 4.76
CA LEU A 432 24.78 -37.61 4.42
C LEU A 432 25.66 -36.51 5.03
N GLY A 433 25.87 -35.44 4.27
CA GLY A 433 26.69 -34.29 4.65
C GLY A 433 25.93 -32.98 4.66
N ALA A 434 26.61 -31.90 4.26
CA ALA A 434 26.02 -30.56 4.16
C ALA A 434 24.76 -30.57 3.27
N MET A 435 23.71 -29.88 3.72
CA MET A 435 22.42 -29.82 3.03
C MET A 435 21.83 -28.41 3.06
N THR A 436 20.94 -28.12 2.11
CA THR A 436 20.16 -26.88 2.03
C THR A 436 18.67 -27.17 1.91
N ASN A 437 17.83 -26.35 2.56
CA ASN A 437 16.36 -26.49 2.59
C ASN A 437 15.88 -27.88 3.06
N ALA A 438 16.61 -28.52 3.95
CA ALA A 438 16.23 -29.81 4.52
C ALA A 438 16.85 -30.00 5.91
N VAL A 439 16.33 -30.98 6.65
CA VAL A 439 16.82 -31.41 7.95
C VAL A 439 17.38 -32.83 7.84
N LEU A 440 18.46 -33.11 8.57
CA LEU A 440 19.08 -34.43 8.63
C LEU A 440 18.15 -35.43 9.34
N GLY A 441 17.86 -36.55 8.69
CA GLY A 441 17.25 -37.72 9.30
C GLY A 441 18.31 -38.74 9.74
N ALA A 442 18.22 -39.98 9.26
CA ALA A 442 19.29 -40.96 9.43
C ALA A 442 20.52 -40.54 8.59
N ASP A 443 21.69 -40.45 9.23
CA ASP A 443 22.91 -39.88 8.67
C ASP A 443 23.79 -40.89 7.91
N ALA A 444 23.44 -42.18 8.01
CA ALA A 444 24.14 -43.27 7.34
C ALA A 444 23.17 -44.33 6.79
N GLY A 445 23.54 -44.92 5.66
CA GLY A 445 22.97 -46.16 5.12
C GLY A 445 24.08 -47.13 4.76
N THR A 446 23.94 -48.40 5.13
CA THR A 446 24.91 -49.45 4.80
C THR A 446 24.56 -50.09 3.47
N VAL A 447 25.56 -50.28 2.61
CA VAL A 447 25.45 -51.11 1.41
C VAL A 447 26.26 -52.37 1.63
N THR A 448 25.61 -53.52 1.47
CA THR A 448 26.23 -54.84 1.60
C THR A 448 26.57 -55.40 0.22
N ILE A 449 27.79 -55.88 0.04
CA ILE A 449 28.28 -56.57 -1.14
C ILE A 449 28.24 -58.08 -0.83
N LEU A 450 27.40 -58.80 -1.57
CA LEU A 450 27.26 -60.26 -1.45
C LEU A 450 28.20 -60.93 -2.46
N PRO A 451 28.85 -62.05 -2.10
CA PRO A 451 29.73 -62.78 -3.01
C PRO A 451 28.97 -63.29 -4.24
N PRO A 452 29.66 -63.52 -5.37
CA PRO A 452 29.03 -64.06 -6.58
C PRO A 452 28.47 -65.46 -6.33
N GLU A 453 27.35 -65.80 -6.98
CA GLU A 453 26.76 -67.14 -6.86
C GLU A 453 27.74 -68.19 -7.42
N VAL A 454 28.31 -69.02 -6.54
CA VAL A 454 29.21 -70.11 -6.93
C VAL A 454 28.38 -71.17 -7.63
N ALA A 455 28.68 -71.46 -8.90
CA ALA A 455 28.03 -72.55 -9.63
C ALA A 455 28.18 -73.86 -8.83
N PRO A 456 27.12 -74.68 -8.69
CA PRO A 456 27.22 -75.93 -7.95
C PRO A 456 28.32 -76.79 -8.56
N VAL A 457 29.30 -77.17 -7.73
CA VAL A 457 30.34 -78.12 -8.12
C VAL A 457 29.63 -79.40 -8.58
N PRO A 458 29.79 -79.85 -9.83
CA PRO A 458 29.16 -81.09 -10.26
C PRO A 458 29.70 -82.23 -9.38
N ALA A 459 28.79 -83.00 -8.81
CA ALA A 459 29.12 -84.18 -8.02
C ALA A 459 29.99 -85.14 -8.86
N PRO A 460 30.98 -85.82 -8.24
CA PRO A 460 32.07 -86.52 -8.93
C PRO A 460 31.62 -87.62 -9.89
#